data_AF-A0A923QLE0-F1
#
_entry.id   AF-A0A923QLE0-F1
#
_cell.length_a   1.000
_cell.length_b   1.000
_cell.length_c   1.000
_cell.angle_alpha   90.00
_cell.angle_beta   90.00
_cell.angle_gamma   90.00
#
_symmetry.space_group_name_H-M   'P 1'
#
loop_
_entity.id
_entity.type
_entity.pdbx_description
1 polymer ?
#
loop_
_entity_poly.entity_id
_entity_poly.type
_entity_poly.pdbx_seq_one_letter_code
_entity_poly.pdbx_strand_id
1 'polypeptide(L)'
;MEIRNALNQERISENKTSPAVFMKEMSESPKLKAILKLLDKRMEDRELLLRAYSFIEKDFSECEKPLSSFLDKTIETLSVKTNNELERISTGIIEAVYFQQELFGKHMFSRSINGSSIKLNSALFEVWISETYKLTRVQKEKLIINKGELTEKYKAMFREDDFYKSIVSSTSGKGSVMTRFNKIKSLINTYSK
;
A
#
# COMPACT_ATOMS: atom_id res chain seq x y z
N MET A 1 -13.42 -12.68 -13.88
CA MET A 1 -13.55 -13.82 -12.95
C MET A 1 -12.18 -14.50 -12.78
N GLU A 2 -11.09 -13.73 -12.72
CA GLU A 2 -9.73 -14.26 -12.99
C GLU A 2 -8.74 -14.10 -11.82
N ILE A 3 -8.83 -13.02 -11.04
CA ILE A 3 -7.99 -12.81 -9.84
C ILE A 3 -8.05 -14.00 -8.86
N ARG A 4 -9.23 -14.60 -8.67
CA ARG A 4 -9.43 -15.71 -7.72
C ARG A 4 -8.73 -17.00 -8.14
N ASN A 5 -8.56 -17.24 -9.44
CA ASN A 5 -7.94 -18.48 -9.93
C ASN A 5 -6.42 -18.36 -9.96
N ALA A 6 -5.88 -17.19 -10.29
CA ALA A 6 -4.43 -16.95 -10.29
C ALA A 6 -3.82 -17.00 -8.86
N LEU A 7 -4.59 -16.59 -7.85
CA LEU A 7 -4.19 -16.68 -6.43
C LEU A 7 -4.24 -18.10 -5.84
N ASN A 8 -4.62 -19.12 -6.61
CA ASN A 8 -4.75 -20.51 -6.15
C ASN A 8 -3.74 -21.49 -6.77
N GLN A 9 -2.83 -21.05 -7.65
CA GLN A 9 -1.82 -21.94 -8.22
C GLN A 9 -0.56 -21.96 -7.36
N GLU A 10 -0.35 -23.08 -6.65
CA GLU A 10 0.59 -23.15 -5.53
C GLU A 10 2.07 -23.31 -5.94
N ARG A 11 2.43 -23.82 -7.12
CA ARG A 11 3.85 -23.97 -7.52
C ARG A 11 4.07 -23.95 -9.04
N ILE A 12 5.02 -23.14 -9.51
CA ILE A 12 5.50 -23.12 -10.90
C ILE A 12 6.98 -23.53 -10.84
N SER A 13 7.25 -24.84 -10.92
CA SER A 13 8.57 -25.51 -10.88
C SER A 13 9.38 -25.41 -9.56
N GLU A 14 10.27 -26.38 -9.34
CA GLU A 14 10.80 -26.83 -8.03
C GLU A 14 11.58 -25.79 -7.19
N ASN A 15 11.76 -24.54 -7.63
CA ASN A 15 12.47 -23.52 -6.85
C ASN A 15 11.90 -22.09 -6.99
N LYS A 16 10.72 -21.90 -7.58
CA LYS A 16 10.14 -20.56 -7.77
C LYS A 16 8.83 -20.38 -6.99
N THR A 17 8.82 -19.40 -6.09
CA THR A 17 7.60 -19.03 -5.37
C THR A 17 6.58 -18.43 -6.34
N SER A 18 5.37 -19.00 -6.40
CA SER A 18 4.30 -18.43 -7.23
C SER A 18 3.78 -17.11 -6.60
N PRO A 19 3.21 -16.18 -7.39
CA PRO A 19 2.62 -14.96 -6.84
C PRO A 19 1.56 -15.21 -5.77
N ALA A 20 0.80 -16.29 -5.91
CA ALA A 20 -0.20 -16.76 -4.95
C ALA A 20 0.43 -17.09 -3.59
N VAL A 21 1.51 -17.90 -3.60
CA VAL A 21 2.24 -18.29 -2.39
C VAL A 21 2.91 -17.07 -1.78
N PHE A 22 3.58 -16.25 -2.59
CA PHE A 22 4.22 -15.03 -2.11
C PHE A 22 3.24 -14.09 -1.40
N MET A 23 2.08 -13.81 -2.01
CA MET A 23 1.05 -12.97 -1.41
C MET A 23 0.48 -13.58 -0.12
N LYS A 24 0.31 -14.91 -0.09
CA LYS A 24 -0.09 -15.63 1.12
C LYS A 24 0.95 -15.45 2.23
N GLU A 25 2.21 -15.73 1.94
CA GLU A 25 3.33 -15.60 2.90
C GLU A 25 3.44 -14.18 3.45
N MET A 26 3.31 -13.15 2.61
CA MET A 26 3.27 -11.78 3.09
C MET A 26 2.06 -11.51 3.99
N SER A 27 0.84 -11.92 3.58
CA SER A 27 -0.37 -11.73 4.41
C SER A 27 -0.30 -12.49 5.74
N GLU A 28 0.45 -13.59 5.79
CA GLU A 28 0.63 -14.44 6.97
C GLU A 28 1.87 -14.08 7.79
N SER A 29 2.70 -13.14 7.31
CA SER A 29 3.90 -12.67 7.99
C SER A 29 3.59 -12.20 9.42
N PRO A 30 4.24 -12.79 10.45
CA PRO A 30 4.05 -12.37 11.84
C PRO A 30 4.34 -10.87 12.05
N LYS A 31 5.33 -10.32 11.32
CA LYS A 31 5.68 -8.89 11.38
C LYS A 31 4.53 -8.00 10.91
N LEU A 32 3.92 -8.33 9.78
CA LEU A 32 2.79 -7.56 9.24
C LEU A 32 1.53 -7.74 10.09
N LYS A 33 1.23 -8.97 10.51
CA LYS A 33 0.06 -9.27 11.36
C LYS A 33 0.12 -8.54 12.71
N ALA A 34 1.30 -8.45 13.33
CA ALA A 34 1.49 -7.74 14.59
C ALA A 34 1.13 -6.25 14.50
N ILE A 35 1.35 -5.62 13.35
CA ILE A 35 1.18 -4.17 13.17
C ILE A 35 -0.19 -3.84 12.59
N LEU A 36 -0.57 -4.49 11.49
CA LEU A 36 -1.77 -4.14 10.72
C LEU A 36 -3.06 -4.70 11.32
N LYS A 37 -2.97 -5.62 12.29
CA LYS A 37 -4.13 -6.34 12.86
C LYS A 37 -5.04 -6.91 11.75
N LEU A 38 -4.41 -7.43 10.70
CA LEU A 38 -5.12 -8.01 9.55
C LEU A 38 -6.10 -9.06 10.07
N LEU A 39 -7.38 -8.90 9.70
CA LEU A 39 -8.43 -9.85 10.05
C LEU A 39 -8.19 -11.13 9.25
N ASP A 40 -8.63 -12.30 9.72
CA ASP A 40 -8.40 -13.59 9.03
C ASP A 40 -9.19 -13.75 7.71
N LYS A 41 -9.54 -12.64 7.07
CA LYS A 41 -10.10 -12.54 5.72
C LYS A 41 -8.99 -12.58 4.68
N ARG A 42 -8.37 -13.75 4.57
CA ARG A 42 -7.14 -14.04 3.81
C ARG A 42 -7.07 -13.45 2.39
N MET A 43 -8.21 -13.30 1.70
CA MET A 43 -8.24 -12.74 0.34
C MET A 43 -8.17 -11.20 0.30
N GLU A 44 -8.81 -10.52 1.27
CA GLU A 44 -8.82 -9.05 1.34
C GLU A 44 -7.40 -8.53 1.65
N ASP A 45 -6.65 -9.24 2.51
CA ASP A 45 -5.27 -8.88 2.88
C ASP A 45 -4.28 -9.07 1.72
N ARG A 46 -4.44 -10.15 0.94
CA ARG A 46 -3.63 -10.39 -0.26
C ARG A 46 -3.88 -9.31 -1.31
N GLU A 47 -5.13 -8.92 -1.54
CA GLU A 47 -5.46 -7.83 -2.46
C GLU A 47 -4.91 -6.49 -1.95
N LEU A 48 -4.98 -6.23 -0.64
CA LEU A 48 -4.44 -5.03 -0.01
C LEU A 48 -2.93 -4.87 -0.29
N LEU A 49 -2.17 -5.95 -0.09
CA LEU A 49 -0.72 -5.98 -0.35
C LEU A 49 -0.41 -5.92 -1.85
N LEU A 50 -1.18 -6.61 -2.69
CA LEU A 50 -1.05 -6.57 -4.15
C LEU A 50 -1.28 -5.16 -4.70
N ARG A 51 -2.28 -4.43 -4.20
CA ARG A 51 -2.52 -3.03 -4.56
C ARG A 51 -1.33 -2.15 -4.24
N ALA A 52 -0.80 -2.25 -3.01
CA ALA A 52 0.39 -1.50 -2.61
C ALA A 52 1.59 -1.81 -3.52
N TYR A 53 1.88 -3.10 -3.76
CA TYR A 53 2.99 -3.49 -4.64
C TYR A 53 2.78 -3.05 -6.09
N SER A 54 1.55 -3.08 -6.60
CA SER A 54 1.26 -2.61 -7.97
C SER A 54 1.65 -1.15 -8.18
N PHE A 55 1.42 -0.29 -7.17
CA PHE A 55 1.82 1.11 -7.22
C PHE A 55 3.29 1.35 -6.81
N ILE A 56 3.95 0.38 -6.17
CA ILE A 56 5.41 0.40 -6.01
C ILE A 56 6.07 0.18 -7.37
N GLU A 57 5.62 -0.84 -8.11
CA GLU A 57 6.21 -1.27 -9.38
C GLU A 57 5.91 -0.31 -10.54
N LYS A 58 4.69 0.26 -10.59
CA LYS A 58 4.24 1.14 -11.69
C LYS A 58 3.74 2.47 -11.16
N ASP A 59 3.90 3.53 -11.96
CA ASP A 59 3.39 4.84 -11.56
C ASP A 59 1.85 4.84 -11.57
N PHE A 60 1.23 5.56 -10.64
CA PHE A 60 -0.22 5.61 -10.51
C PHE A 60 -0.92 6.24 -11.73
N SER A 61 -0.20 6.98 -12.58
CA SER A 61 -0.70 7.48 -13.87
C SER A 61 -0.96 6.36 -14.88
N GLU A 62 -0.22 5.26 -14.76
CA GLU A 62 -0.35 4.03 -15.55
C GLU A 62 -1.50 3.13 -15.06
N CYS A 63 -2.22 3.53 -14.00
CA CYS A 63 -3.38 2.77 -13.53
C CYS A 63 -4.41 2.65 -14.66
N GLU A 64 -4.64 1.40 -15.08
CA GLU A 64 -5.66 1.03 -16.06
C GLU A 64 -7.01 0.79 -15.38
N LYS A 65 -8.09 0.82 -16.18
CA LYS A 65 -9.43 0.45 -15.74
C LYS A 65 -9.86 -0.84 -16.44
N PRO A 66 -10.53 -1.76 -15.72
CA PRO A 66 -10.78 -1.76 -14.27
C PRO A 66 -9.48 -1.97 -13.46
N LEU A 67 -9.46 -1.56 -12.18
CA LEU A 67 -8.31 -1.77 -11.29
C LEU A 67 -7.86 -3.24 -11.26
N SER A 68 -8.78 -4.19 -11.43
CA SER A 68 -8.46 -5.61 -11.55
C SER A 68 -7.44 -5.91 -12.64
N SER A 69 -7.58 -5.32 -13.83
CA SER A 69 -6.64 -5.53 -14.95
C SER A 69 -5.24 -5.00 -14.64
N PHE A 70 -5.15 -3.93 -13.84
CA PHE A 70 -3.87 -3.43 -13.35
C PHE A 70 -3.22 -4.41 -12.36
N LEU A 71 -4.01 -5.00 -11.46
CA LEU A 71 -3.51 -6.01 -10.51
C LEU A 71 -3.11 -7.32 -11.21
N ASP A 72 -3.85 -7.75 -12.23
CA ASP A 72 -3.54 -8.95 -13.02
C ASP A 72 -2.16 -8.83 -13.68
N LYS A 73 -1.85 -7.68 -14.29
CA LYS A 73 -0.51 -7.38 -14.84
C LYS A 73 0.60 -7.39 -13.78
N THR A 74 0.28 -6.97 -12.56
CA THR A 74 1.24 -7.05 -11.44
C THR A 74 1.48 -8.50 -11.02
N ILE A 75 0.46 -9.37 -11.05
CA ILE A 75 0.63 -10.81 -10.81
C ILE A 75 1.52 -11.44 -11.87
N GLU A 76 1.34 -11.10 -13.15
CA GLU A 76 2.23 -11.54 -14.23
C GLU A 76 3.68 -11.08 -13.98
N THR A 77 3.86 -9.85 -13.52
CA THR A 77 5.18 -9.30 -13.18
C THR A 77 5.82 -10.02 -11.99
N LEU A 78 5.04 -10.33 -10.95
CA LEU A 78 5.50 -11.14 -9.81
C LEU A 78 5.89 -12.56 -10.23
N SER A 79 5.19 -13.14 -11.22
CA SER A 79 5.43 -14.51 -11.67
C SER A 79 6.82 -14.70 -12.30
N VAL A 80 7.46 -13.62 -12.74
CA VAL A 80 8.80 -13.64 -13.33
C VAL A 80 9.92 -13.28 -12.34
N LYS A 81 9.61 -12.68 -11.18
CA LYS A 81 10.62 -12.32 -10.15
C LYS A 81 11.32 -13.54 -9.56
N THR A 82 12.58 -13.35 -9.19
CA THR A 82 13.38 -14.31 -8.43
C THR A 82 13.05 -14.27 -6.93
N ASN A 83 13.39 -15.32 -6.18
CA ASN A 83 13.16 -15.36 -4.72
C ASN A 83 13.87 -14.19 -4.00
N ASN A 84 15.06 -13.79 -4.45
CA ASN A 84 15.78 -12.63 -3.90
C ASN A 84 15.05 -11.30 -4.15
N GLU A 85 14.43 -11.14 -5.32
CA GLU A 85 13.60 -9.96 -5.60
C GLU A 85 12.33 -9.95 -4.74
N LEU A 86 11.66 -11.10 -4.61
CA LEU A 86 10.49 -11.26 -3.75
C LEU A 86 10.82 -10.95 -2.28
N GLU A 87 11.97 -11.41 -1.78
CA GLU A 87 12.45 -11.11 -0.43
C GLU A 87 12.70 -9.61 -0.23
N ARG A 88 13.32 -8.94 -1.21
CA ARG A 88 13.52 -7.47 -1.18
C ARG A 88 12.19 -6.72 -1.15
N ILE A 89 11.23 -7.14 -1.97
CA ILE A 89 9.87 -6.55 -1.99
C ILE A 89 9.20 -6.71 -0.63
N SER A 90 9.21 -7.93 -0.07
CA SER A 90 8.63 -8.22 1.23
C SER A 90 9.28 -7.39 2.34
N THR A 91 10.60 -7.34 2.38
CA THR A 91 11.37 -6.57 3.38
C THR A 91 11.06 -5.08 3.29
N GLY A 92 11.06 -4.49 2.09
CA GLY A 92 10.78 -3.07 1.92
C GLY A 92 9.33 -2.70 2.27
N ILE A 93 8.36 -3.58 1.98
CA ILE A 93 6.95 -3.35 2.40
C ILE A 93 6.84 -3.39 3.92
N ILE A 94 7.49 -4.35 4.58
CA ILE A 94 7.53 -4.44 6.04
C ILE A 94 8.13 -3.17 6.64
N GLU A 95 9.27 -2.70 6.12
CA GLU A 95 9.89 -1.45 6.56
C GLU A 95 8.98 -0.23 6.36
N ALA A 96 8.28 -0.14 5.22
CA ALA A 96 7.31 0.93 4.97
C ALA A 96 6.14 0.89 5.98
N VAL A 97 5.65 -0.29 6.35
CA VAL A 97 4.61 -0.45 7.37
C VAL A 97 5.11 0.00 8.75
N TYR A 98 6.31 -0.41 9.16
CA TYR A 98 6.91 0.06 10.42
C TYR A 98 7.12 1.58 10.43
N PHE A 99 7.59 2.14 9.33
CA PHE A 99 7.76 3.58 9.18
C PHE A 99 6.43 4.35 9.31
N GLN A 100 5.35 3.80 8.77
CA GLN A 100 4.00 4.36 8.92
C GLN A 100 3.49 4.27 10.37
N GLN A 101 3.82 3.19 11.07
CA GLN A 101 3.56 3.08 12.50
C GLN A 101 4.35 4.12 13.31
N GLU A 102 5.59 4.41 12.93
CA GLU A 102 6.38 5.47 13.55
C GLU A 102 5.78 6.85 13.29
N LEU A 103 5.34 7.13 12.06
CA LEU A 103 4.72 8.40 11.68
C LEU A 103 3.36 8.63 12.36
N PHE A 104 2.46 7.64 12.31
CA PHE A 104 1.05 7.85 12.65
C PHE A 104 0.55 6.98 13.82
N GLY A 105 1.38 6.08 14.34
CA GLY A 105 1.02 5.17 15.42
C GLY A 105 -0.24 4.36 15.10
N LYS A 106 -1.17 4.32 16.03
CA LYS A 106 -2.46 3.62 15.89
C LYS A 106 -3.35 4.16 14.75
N HIS A 107 -3.04 5.34 14.20
CA HIS A 107 -3.82 5.99 13.15
C HIS A 107 -3.32 5.68 11.74
N MET A 108 -2.23 4.93 11.59
CA MET A 108 -1.71 4.54 10.28
C MET A 108 -2.81 3.90 9.42
N PHE A 109 -2.86 4.30 8.15
CA PHE A 109 -3.83 3.83 7.16
C PHE A 109 -5.30 3.97 7.56
N SER A 110 -5.62 4.88 8.50
CA SER A 110 -6.95 4.99 9.10
C SER A 110 -7.41 6.44 9.10
N ARG A 111 -8.71 6.62 8.81
CA ARG A 111 -9.36 7.95 8.91
C ARG A 111 -9.47 8.45 10.35
N SER A 112 -9.17 7.60 11.33
CA SER A 112 -9.17 7.97 12.76
C SER A 112 -8.19 9.10 13.11
N ILE A 113 -7.20 9.37 12.26
CA ILE A 113 -6.34 10.54 12.42
C ILE A 113 -7.13 11.86 12.44
N ASN A 114 -8.32 11.87 11.85
CA ASN A 114 -9.27 12.99 11.83
C ASN A 114 -10.53 12.69 12.69
N GLY A 115 -10.39 11.93 13.78
CA GLY A 115 -11.45 11.71 14.77
C GLY A 115 -12.47 10.60 14.47
N SER A 116 -12.31 9.85 13.39
CA SER A 116 -13.13 8.65 13.11
C SER A 116 -12.73 7.44 13.97
N SER A 117 -13.53 6.36 13.94
CA SER A 117 -13.14 5.07 14.53
C SER A 117 -11.89 4.49 13.86
N ILE A 118 -11.04 3.78 14.62
CA ILE A 118 -9.86 3.10 14.07
C ILE A 118 -10.32 1.94 13.18
N LYS A 119 -10.14 2.11 11.86
CA LYS A 119 -10.38 1.08 10.85
C LYS A 119 -9.38 1.24 9.71
N LEU A 120 -8.76 0.14 9.29
CA LEU A 120 -7.88 0.12 8.13
C LEU A 120 -8.66 0.52 6.88
N ASN A 121 -8.09 1.44 6.11
CA ASN A 121 -8.60 1.90 4.84
C ASN A 121 -7.62 1.50 3.72
N SER A 122 -8.04 0.61 2.84
CA SER A 122 -7.17 0.06 1.80
C SER A 122 -6.61 1.11 0.85
N ALA A 123 -7.38 2.16 0.55
CA ALA A 123 -6.94 3.25 -0.32
C ALA A 123 -5.86 4.13 0.34
N LEU A 124 -5.92 4.30 1.67
CA LEU A 124 -4.85 4.96 2.43
C LEU A 124 -3.63 4.04 2.57
N PHE A 125 -3.84 2.74 2.74
CA PHE A 125 -2.76 1.76 2.82
C PHE A 125 -1.90 1.76 1.55
N GLU A 126 -2.51 1.53 0.39
CA GLU A 126 -1.77 1.35 -0.87
C GLU A 126 -0.92 2.57 -1.23
N VAL A 127 -1.44 3.78 -1.03
CA VAL A 127 -0.75 5.02 -1.38
C VAL A 127 0.38 5.33 -0.40
N TRP A 128 0.14 5.21 0.91
CA TRP A 128 1.18 5.47 1.90
C TRP A 128 2.32 4.46 1.81
N ILE A 129 2.01 3.18 1.63
CA ILE A 129 3.04 2.15 1.44
C ILE A 129 3.80 2.38 0.14
N SER A 130 3.11 2.59 -0.98
CA SER A 130 3.77 2.86 -2.27
C SER A 130 4.75 4.02 -2.21
N GLU A 131 4.30 5.16 -1.68
CA GLU A 131 5.13 6.36 -1.70
C GLU A 131 6.26 6.29 -0.67
N THR A 132 6.03 5.71 0.51
CA THR A 132 7.09 5.62 1.54
C THR A 132 8.07 4.47 1.35
N TYR A 133 7.69 3.43 0.61
CA TYR A 133 8.61 2.38 0.15
C TYR A 133 9.73 2.97 -0.72
N LYS A 134 9.41 3.97 -1.55
CA LYS A 134 10.34 4.59 -2.52
C LYS A 134 11.29 5.61 -1.88
N LEU A 135 11.12 5.94 -0.61
CA LEU A 135 11.91 6.98 0.05
C LEU A 135 13.28 6.47 0.50
N THR A 136 14.29 7.31 0.30
CA THR A 136 15.61 7.14 0.89
C THR A 136 15.56 7.31 2.41
N ARG A 137 16.58 6.81 3.10
CA ARG A 137 16.74 6.98 4.56
C ARG A 137 16.69 8.46 4.98
N VAL A 138 17.40 9.34 4.26
CA VAL A 138 17.43 10.78 4.54
C VAL A 138 16.04 11.41 4.40
N GLN A 139 15.28 11.03 3.37
CA GLN A 139 13.90 11.49 3.20
C GLN A 139 12.99 11.02 4.34
N LYS A 140 13.12 9.76 4.77
CA LYS A 140 12.37 9.22 5.91
C LYS A 140 12.70 9.97 7.21
N GLU A 141 13.97 10.22 7.49
CA GLU A 141 14.43 10.99 8.66
C GLU A 141 13.83 12.42 8.67
N LYS A 142 13.79 13.09 7.52
CA LYS A 142 13.16 14.41 7.39
C LYS A 142 11.66 14.39 7.68
N LEU A 143 10.94 13.36 7.23
CA LEU A 143 9.52 13.22 7.56
C LEU A 143 9.29 13.00 9.06
N ILE A 144 10.18 12.27 9.75
CA ILE A 144 10.12 12.10 11.21
C ILE A 144 10.36 13.43 11.93
N ILE A 145 11.38 14.19 11.52
CA ILE A 145 11.67 15.52 12.08
C ILE A 145 10.45 16.45 11.91
N ASN A 146 9.82 16.42 10.73
CA ASN A 146 8.68 17.26 10.39
C ASN A 146 7.30 16.63 10.73
N LYS A 147 7.27 15.55 11.51
CA LYS A 147 6.07 14.72 11.73
C LYS A 147 4.87 15.52 12.23
N GLY A 148 5.07 16.53 13.09
CA GLY A 148 4.01 17.37 13.62
C GLY A 148 3.27 18.14 12.52
N GLU A 149 4.01 18.90 11.71
CA GLU A 149 3.44 19.69 10.60
C GLU A 149 2.84 18.79 9.52
N LEU A 150 3.54 17.70 9.17
CA LEU A 150 3.03 16.71 8.23
C LEU A 150 1.68 16.15 8.69
N THR A 151 1.55 15.82 9.97
CA THR A 151 0.32 15.26 10.54
C THR A 151 -0.83 16.28 10.50
N GLU A 152 -0.58 17.54 10.86
CA GLU A 152 -1.60 18.58 10.82
C GLU A 152 -2.05 18.87 9.38
N LYS A 153 -1.12 18.94 8.43
CA LYS A 153 -1.47 19.12 7.02
C LYS A 153 -2.23 17.91 6.47
N TYR A 154 -1.84 16.69 6.85
CA TYR A 154 -2.56 15.48 6.46
C TYR A 154 -3.99 15.46 7.00
N LYS A 155 -4.21 15.84 8.26
CA LYS A 155 -5.57 15.95 8.85
C LYS A 155 -6.42 16.97 8.09
N ALA A 156 -5.86 18.12 7.73
CA ALA A 156 -6.57 19.14 6.99
C ALA A 156 -7.10 18.63 5.64
N MET A 157 -6.37 17.73 4.96
CA MET A 157 -6.79 17.13 3.69
C MET A 157 -8.11 16.35 3.80
N PHE A 158 -8.48 15.83 4.97
CA PHE A 158 -9.76 15.14 5.15
C PHE A 158 -10.98 16.05 5.01
N ARG A 159 -10.79 17.37 5.06
CA ARG A 159 -11.84 18.37 4.82
C ARG A 159 -11.96 18.74 3.34
N GLU A 160 -11.04 18.27 2.50
CA GLU A 160 -11.06 18.50 1.06
C GLU A 160 -11.93 17.42 0.40
N ASP A 161 -13.00 17.87 -0.25
CA ASP A 161 -14.08 17.03 -0.77
C ASP A 161 -13.60 15.93 -1.73
N ASP A 162 -12.67 16.27 -2.61
CA ASP A 162 -12.06 15.38 -3.59
C ASP A 162 -11.16 14.33 -2.93
N PHE A 163 -10.33 14.72 -1.95
CA PHE A 163 -9.50 13.81 -1.19
C PHE A 163 -10.37 12.84 -0.38
N TYR A 164 -11.36 13.36 0.33
CA TYR A 164 -12.28 12.54 1.12
C TYR A 164 -13.00 11.51 0.23
N LYS A 165 -13.59 11.95 -0.89
CA LYS A 165 -14.25 11.03 -1.84
C LYS A 165 -13.29 9.98 -2.39
N SER A 166 -12.03 10.36 -2.65
CA SER A 166 -11.01 9.47 -3.20
C SER A 166 -10.60 8.30 -2.29
N ILE A 167 -10.88 8.40 -0.98
CA ILE A 167 -10.57 7.38 0.03
C ILE A 167 -11.81 6.69 0.62
N VAL A 168 -13.04 7.05 0.19
CA VAL A 168 -14.30 6.52 0.78
C VAL A 168 -15.16 5.75 -0.22
N SER A 169 -15.56 6.35 -1.33
CA SER A 169 -16.65 5.81 -2.17
C SER A 169 -16.22 5.43 -3.58
N SER A 170 -15.17 6.04 -4.12
CA SER A 170 -14.70 5.82 -5.51
C SER A 170 -13.27 5.27 -5.59
N THR A 171 -12.82 4.57 -4.55
CA THR A 171 -11.40 4.23 -4.34
C THR A 171 -10.76 3.47 -5.51
N SER A 172 -11.50 2.64 -6.23
CA SER A 172 -10.98 1.86 -7.36
C SER A 172 -11.03 2.59 -8.72
N GLY A 173 -11.59 3.80 -8.77
CA GLY A 173 -11.63 4.61 -9.99
C GLY A 173 -10.32 5.35 -10.24
N LYS A 174 -9.81 5.34 -11.49
CA LYS A 174 -8.59 6.07 -11.90
C LYS A 174 -8.52 7.51 -11.40
N GLY A 175 -9.63 8.27 -11.47
CA GLY A 175 -9.67 9.64 -10.97
C GLY A 175 -9.37 9.73 -9.47
N SER A 176 -9.98 8.86 -8.66
CA SER A 176 -9.69 8.79 -7.23
C SER A 176 -8.28 8.30 -6.93
N VAL A 177 -7.73 7.37 -7.72
CA VAL A 177 -6.32 6.95 -7.62
C VAL A 177 -5.42 8.17 -7.82
N MET A 178 -5.59 8.88 -8.93
CA MET A 178 -4.80 10.08 -9.23
C MET A 178 -4.92 11.13 -8.14
N THR A 179 -6.14 11.43 -7.65
CA THR A 179 -6.35 12.43 -6.59
C THR A 179 -5.57 12.08 -5.31
N ARG A 180 -5.73 10.86 -4.77
CA ARG A 180 -5.07 10.51 -3.51
C ARG A 180 -3.55 10.44 -3.65
N PHE A 181 -3.05 9.87 -4.74
CA PHE A 181 -1.61 9.75 -4.99
C PHE A 181 -0.98 11.12 -5.17
N ASN A 182 -1.55 12.00 -6.00
CA ASN A 182 -1.03 13.35 -6.19
C ASN A 182 -0.95 14.12 -4.87
N LYS A 183 -2.01 14.09 -4.07
CA LYS A 183 -2.04 14.83 -2.80
C LYS A 183 -1.06 14.28 -1.76
N ILE A 184 -1.01 12.96 -1.58
CA ILE A 184 -0.09 12.34 -0.61
C ILE A 184 1.36 12.45 -1.07
N LYS A 185 1.66 12.26 -2.35
CA LYS A 185 2.99 12.48 -2.91
C LYS A 185 3.45 13.92 -2.74
N SER A 186 2.55 14.89 -2.99
CA SER A 186 2.85 16.30 -2.74
C SER A 186 3.10 16.58 -1.26
N LEU A 187 2.29 16.01 -0.35
CA LEU A 187 2.48 16.14 1.09
C LEU A 187 3.85 15.60 1.52
N ILE A 188 4.20 14.38 1.09
CA ILE A 188 5.49 13.76 1.38
C ILE A 188 6.63 14.64 0.87
N ASN A 189 6.58 15.07 -0.39
CA ASN A 189 7.61 15.89 -1.00
C ASN A 189 7.82 17.23 -0.30
N THR A 190 6.79 17.81 0.30
CA THR A 190 6.92 19.06 1.09
C THR A 190 7.78 18.85 2.33
N TYR A 191 7.65 17.69 2.99
CA TYR A 191 8.27 17.44 4.30
C TYR A 191 9.47 16.47 4.27
N SER A 192 9.80 15.91 3.10
CA SER A 192 10.96 15.04 2.89
C SER A 192 12.12 15.70 2.15
N LYS A 193 11.99 17.00 1.82
CA LYS A 193 12.95 17.75 0.99
C LYS A 193 14.24 18.10 1.71
#